data_AF-A0A3A8L6L4-F1
#
_entry.id   AF-A0A3A8L6L4-F1
#
_cell.length_a   1.000
_cell.length_b   1.000
_cell.length_c   1.000
_cell.angle_alpha   90.00
_cell.angle_beta   90.00
_cell.angle_gamma   90.00
#
_symmetry.space_group_name_H-M   'P 1'
#
loop_
_entity.id
_entity.type
_entity.pdbx_description
1 polymer ?
#
loop_
_entity_poly.entity_id
_entity_poly.type
_entity_poly.pdbx_seq_one_letter_code
_entity_poly.pdbx_strand_id
1 'polypeptide(L)'
;MAITVISAVYGTTRKQVDVTQICQQAVASGNDDISVNNTFMGGDPDFGVQKSFAIIYRLENAQNPSCYTVMACNEGSNLDLA
;
A
#
# COMPACT_ATOMS: atom_id res chain seq x y z
N MET A 1 -8.83 7.92 13.44
CA MET A 1 -8.16 6.61 13.30
C MET A 1 -6.76 6.88 12.81
N ALA A 2 -5.75 6.19 13.33
CA ALA A 2 -4.38 6.35 12.86
C ALA A 2 -3.93 5.07 12.14
N ILE A 3 -3.36 5.25 10.95
CA ILE A 3 -2.80 4.17 10.12
C ILE A 3 -1.28 4.29 10.19
N THR A 4 -0.61 3.21 10.57
CA THR A 4 0.85 3.12 10.43
C THR A 4 1.18 1.97 9.49
N VAL A 5 1.80 2.29 8.38
CA VAL A 5 2.28 1.33 7.40
C VAL A 5 3.56 0.68 7.94
N ILE A 6 3.57 -0.65 7.99
CA ILE A 6 4.70 -1.45 8.47
C ILE A 6 5.57 -1.87 7.29
N SER A 7 4.95 -2.31 6.20
CA SER A 7 5.62 -2.68 4.97
C SER A 7 4.64 -2.59 3.80
N ALA A 8 5.10 -2.10 2.66
CA ALA A 8 4.35 -2.15 1.42
C ALA A 8 5.29 -2.44 0.25
N VAL A 9 4.90 -3.37 -0.62
CA VAL A 9 5.67 -3.78 -1.79
C VAL A 9 4.81 -3.70 -3.05
N TYR A 10 5.42 -3.25 -4.13
CA TYR A 10 4.77 -3.16 -5.44
C TYR A 10 5.65 -3.76 -6.52
N GLY A 11 5.09 -4.65 -7.33
CA GLY A 11 5.79 -5.22 -8.48
C GLY A 11 5.33 -6.61 -8.84
N THR A 12 6.24 -7.41 -9.38
CA THR A 12 6.02 -8.79 -9.79
C THR A 12 6.86 -9.74 -8.95
N THR A 13 6.74 -11.05 -9.15
CA THR A 13 7.63 -12.04 -8.50
C THR A 13 9.10 -11.83 -8.88
N ARG A 14 9.41 -11.14 -9.98
CA ARG A 14 10.78 -10.93 -10.50
C ARG A 14 11.38 -9.58 -10.10
N LYS A 15 10.55 -8.53 -10.00
CA LYS A 15 10.99 -7.17 -9.69
C LYS A 15 9.98 -6.50 -8.77
N GLN A 16 10.44 -6.07 -7.60
CA GLN A 16 9.60 -5.40 -6.60
C GLN A 16 10.30 -4.13 -6.12
N VAL A 17 9.49 -3.15 -5.74
CA VAL A 17 9.93 -1.90 -5.14
C VAL A 17 9.27 -1.79 -3.77
N ASP A 18 10.07 -1.35 -2.80
CA ASP A 18 9.56 -0.97 -1.48
C ASP A 18 8.88 0.38 -1.61
N VAL A 19 7.56 0.38 -1.37
CA VAL A 19 6.70 1.57 -1.43
C VAL A 19 6.18 1.94 -0.04
N THR A 20 6.77 1.38 1.02
CA THR A 20 6.38 1.59 2.42
C THR A 20 6.34 3.07 2.77
N GLN A 21 7.38 3.84 2.43
CA GLN A 21 7.43 5.27 2.72
C GLN A 21 6.40 6.07 1.94
N ILE A 22 6.12 5.69 0.69
CA ILE A 22 5.11 6.36 -0.15
C ILE A 22 3.72 6.16 0.47
N CYS A 23 3.36 4.92 0.79
CA CYS A 23 2.10 4.62 1.46
C CYS A 23 2.01 5.29 2.83
N GLN A 24 3.10 5.30 3.62
CA GLN A 24 3.13 5.95 4.93
C GLN A 24 2.91 7.47 4.82
N GLN A 25 3.45 8.12 3.79
CA GLN A 25 3.23 9.55 3.54
C GLN A 25 1.79 9.84 3.11
N ALA A 26 1.22 9.00 2.24
CA ALA A 26 -0.17 9.15 1.81
C ALA A 26 -1.14 9.07 3.00
N VAL A 27 -1.04 8.03 3.83
CA VAL A 27 -1.90 7.89 5.01
C VAL A 27 -1.65 9.00 6.06
N ALA A 28 -0.40 9.45 6.20
CA ALA A 28 -0.08 10.57 7.09
C ALA A 28 -0.67 11.91 6.60
N SER A 29 -0.87 12.08 5.29
CA SER A 29 -1.61 13.22 4.72
C SER A 29 -3.13 13.08 4.81
N GLY A 30 -3.63 11.98 5.37
CA GLY A 30 -5.07 11.69 5.49
C GLY A 30 -5.67 10.99 4.27
N ASN A 31 -4.84 10.45 3.36
CA ASN A 31 -5.29 9.63 2.26
C ASN A 31 -5.16 8.14 2.61
N ASP A 32 -6.28 7.52 2.97
CA ASP A 32 -6.45 6.10 3.23
C ASP A 32 -6.77 5.29 1.96
N ASP A 33 -7.16 5.96 0.87
CA ASP A 33 -7.35 5.35 -0.44
C ASP A 33 -6.01 5.25 -1.21
N ILE A 34 -5.49 4.02 -1.31
CA ILE A 34 -4.29 3.71 -2.07
C ILE A 34 -4.67 3.29 -3.49
N SER A 35 -4.42 4.17 -4.46
CA SER A 35 -4.53 3.83 -5.88
C SER A 35 -3.31 3.04 -6.35
N VAL A 36 -3.49 1.76 -6.66
CA VAL A 36 -2.39 0.89 -7.07
C VAL A 36 -2.08 1.10 -8.55
N ASN A 37 -1.18 2.03 -8.83
CA ASN A 37 -0.69 2.34 -10.18
C ASN A 37 0.75 2.85 -10.15
N ASN A 38 1.39 2.88 -11.32
CA ASN A 38 2.80 3.27 -11.45
C ASN A 38 3.08 4.72 -11.01
N THR A 39 2.12 5.62 -11.18
CA THR A 39 2.27 7.03 -10.78
C THR A 39 2.31 7.16 -9.26
N PHE A 40 1.40 6.48 -8.56
CA PHE A 40 1.33 6.51 -7.11
C PHE A 40 2.52 5.77 -6.49
N MET A 41 2.95 4.66 -7.09
CA MET A 41 4.03 3.81 -6.58
C MET A 41 5.45 4.33 -6.92
N GLY A 42 5.56 5.52 -7.53
CA GLY A 42 6.86 6.16 -7.83
C GLY A 42 7.56 5.66 -9.09
N GLY A 43 6.89 4.86 -9.93
CA GLY A 43 7.40 4.37 -11.21
C GLY A 43 6.83 3.01 -11.62
N ASP A 44 7.22 2.55 -12.81
CA ASP A 44 6.94 1.19 -13.29
C ASP A 44 8.17 0.28 -13.06
N PRO A 45 8.13 -0.67 -12.12
CA PRO A 45 9.23 -1.58 -11.89
C PRO A 45 9.41 -2.66 -12.95
N ASP A 46 8.36 -2.99 -13.73
CA ASP A 46 8.41 -4.04 -14.75
C ASP A 46 7.46 -3.71 -15.91
N PHE A 47 8.01 -3.04 -16.93
CA PHE A 47 7.25 -2.52 -18.06
C PHE A 47 6.54 -3.63 -18.84
N GLY A 48 5.23 -3.47 -19.04
CA GLY A 48 4.40 -4.38 -19.82
C GLY A 48 3.92 -5.63 -19.07
N VAL A 49 4.17 -5.73 -17.76
CA VAL A 49 3.67 -6.82 -16.92
C VAL A 49 2.71 -6.26 -15.87
N GLN A 50 1.60 -6.98 -15.64
CA GLN A 50 0.67 -6.64 -14.57
C GLN A 50 1.35 -6.83 -13.22
N LYS A 51 1.37 -5.77 -12.43
CA LYS A 51 1.98 -5.79 -11.10
C LYS A 51 0.93 -6.06 -10.03
N SER A 52 1.41 -6.45 -8.87
CA SER A 52 0.61 -6.64 -7.67
C SER A 52 1.18 -5.79 -6.54
N PHE A 53 0.30 -5.44 -5.62
CA PHE A 53 0.61 -4.65 -4.44
C PHE A 53 0.22 -5.45 -3.20
N ALA A 54 1.05 -5.38 -2.18
CA ALA A 54 0.74 -5.90 -0.87
C ALA A 54 1.18 -4.90 0.20
N ILE A 55 0.33 -4.71 1.21
CA ILE A 55 0.56 -3.80 2.33
C ILE A 55 0.25 -4.48 3.65
N ILE A 56 1.11 -4.22 4.62
CA ILE A 56 0.95 -4.56 6.03
C ILE A 56 0.91 -3.24 6.78
N TYR A 57 -0.17 -3.03 7.54
CA TYR A 57 -0.35 -1.82 8.33
C TYR A 57 -1.01 -2.14 9.65
N ARG A 58 -0.83 -1.25 10.64
CA ARG A 58 -1.60 -1.28 11.88
C ARG A 58 -2.67 -0.20 11.87
N LEU A 59 -3.85 -0.58 12.33
CA LEU A 59 -4.92 0.36 12.62
C LEU A 59 -4.94 0.64 14.13
N GLU A 60 -4.92 1.92 14.46
CA GLU A 60 -5.20 2.39 15.81
C GLU A 60 -6.55 3.12 15.79
N ASN A 61 -7.59 2.40 16.20
CA ASN A 61 -8.91 2.95 16.47
C ASN A 61 -9.44 2.47 17.83
N ALA A 62 -10.51 3.10 18.30
CA ALA A 62 -11.09 2.79 19.61
C ALA A 62 -11.65 1.35 19.71
N GLN A 63 -11.94 0.70 18.57
CA GLN A 63 -12.49 -0.65 18.50
C GLN A 63 -11.40 -1.74 18.38
N ASN A 64 -10.24 -1.42 17.81
CA ASN A 64 -9.13 -2.32 17.50
C ASN A 64 -7.79 -1.59 17.76
N PRO A 65 -7.31 -1.53 19.01
CA PRO A 65 -6.00 -0.99 19.29
C PRO A 65 -4.91 -1.93 18.75
N SER A 66 -4.23 -1.51 17.68
CA SER A 66 -2.97 -2.10 17.19
C SER A 66 -3.07 -3.47 16.51
N CYS A 67 -4.20 -3.77 15.84
CA CYS A 67 -4.28 -4.95 14.98
C CYS A 67 -3.44 -4.74 13.70
N TYR A 68 -2.65 -5.75 13.31
CA TYR A 68 -1.99 -5.78 12.01
C TYR A 68 -2.96 -6.30 10.95
N THR A 69 -3.16 -5.50 9.91
CA THR A 69 -3.97 -5.85 8.75
C THR A 69 -3.07 -6.05 7.55
N VAL A 70 -3.36 -7.09 6.76
CA VAL A 70 -2.68 -7.37 5.50
C VAL A 70 -3.71 -7.29 4.38
N MET A 71 -3.39 -6.52 3.35
CA MET A 71 -4.19 -6.43 2.15
C MET A 71 -3.30 -6.55 0.92
N ALA A 72 -3.85 -7.12 -0.15
CA ALA A 72 -3.16 -7.24 -1.42
C ALA A 72 -4.16 -7.11 -2.58
N CYS A 73 -3.71 -6.52 -3.68
CA CYS A 73 -4.51 -6.36 -4.89
C CYS A 73 -3.61 -6.25 -6.13
N ASN A 74 -4.24 -6.29 -7.31
CA ASN A 74 -3.54 -6.10 -8.57
C ASN A 74 -3.51 -4.63 -8.97
N GLU A 75 -2.51 -4.26 -9.77
CA GLU A 75 -2.41 -2.96 -10.44
C GLU A 75 -3.72 -2.60 -11.13
N GLY A 76 -4.14 -1.36 -10.97
CA GLY A 76 -5.42 -0.81 -11.42
C GLY A 76 -6.53 -0.84 -10.36
N SER A 77 -6.30 -1.47 -9.21
CA SER A 77 -7.27 -1.49 -8.09
C SER A 77 -7.07 -0.28 -7.16
N ASN A 78 -8.15 0.13 -6.49
CA ASN A 78 -8.07 1.02 -5.34
C ASN A 78 -8.23 0.18 -4.06
N LEU A 79 -7.43 0.50 -3.05
CA LEU A 79 -7.42 -0.19 -1.78
C LEU A 79 -7.73 0.82 -0.68
N ASP A 80 -8.86 0.63 0.00
CA ASP A 80 -9.27 1.40 1.17
C ASP A 80 -8.67 0.76 2.42
N LEU A 81 -7.93 1.55 3.20
CA LEU A 81 -7.27 1.09 4.42
C LEU A 81 -8.12 1.31 5.68
N ALA A 82 -9.26 2.00 5.58
CA ALA A 82 -10.09 2.45 6.71
C ALA A 82 -11.27 1.54 7.09
#